data_AF-A0A4P8GPD4-F1
#
_entry.id   AF-A0A4P8GPD4-F1
#
_cell.length_a   1.000
_cell.length_b   1.000
_cell.length_c   1.000
_cell.angle_alpha   90.00
_cell.angle_beta   90.00
_cell.angle_gamma   90.00
#
_symmetry.space_group_name_H-M   'P 1'
#
loop_
_entity.id
_entity.type
_entity.pdbx_description
1 polymer ?
#
loop_
_entity_poly.entity_id
_entity_poly.type
_entity_poly.pdbx_seq_one_letter_code
_entity_poly.pdbx_strand_id
1 'polypeptide(L)' 'MATCNECKTEFDVDEAREAVNAEYAGDIDYDEEMEGEVCGDCSISRFDSDINLGRAIQMMNGDEDYDEDHVEKYL' A
#
# COMPACT_ATOMS: atom_id res chain seq x y z
N MET A 1 1.62 13.19 -16.22
CA MET A 1 1.59 14.24 -15.18
C MET A 1 0.19 14.45 -14.63
N ALA A 2 -0.07 13.86 -13.46
CA ALA A 2 -1.26 14.03 -12.62
C ALA A 2 -0.87 14.70 -11.29
N THR A 3 -1.84 15.07 -10.46
CA THR A 3 -1.61 15.62 -9.12
C THR A 3 -2.12 14.65 -8.08
N CYS A 4 -1.26 14.24 -7.14
CA CYS A 4 -1.62 13.28 -6.11
C CYS A 4 -2.70 13.84 -5.20
N ASN A 5 -3.80 13.11 -5.01
CA ASN A 5 -4.91 13.53 -4.18
C ASN A 5 -4.56 13.63 -2.68
N GLU A 6 -3.52 12.95 -2.22
CA GLU A 6 -3.09 12.97 -0.81
C GLU A 6 -2.01 14.04 -0.55
N CYS A 7 -0.86 13.93 -1.19
CA CYS A 7 0.28 14.81 -0.91
C CYS A 7 0.33 16.07 -1.79
N LYS A 8 -0.57 16.21 -2.77
CA LYS A 8 -0.68 17.34 -3.72
C LYS A 8 0.55 17.56 -4.61
N THR A 9 1.44 16.57 -4.69
CA THR A 9 2.62 16.61 -5.56
C THR A 9 2.25 16.20 -6.98
N GLU A 10 2.89 16.80 -7.98
CA GLU A 10 2.78 16.37 -9.37
C GLU A 10 3.61 15.09 -9.59
N PHE A 11 3.02 14.11 -10.25
CA PHE A 11 3.65 12.83 -10.49
C PHE A 11 3.26 12.26 -11.86
N ASP A 12 4.03 11.30 -12.35
CA ASP A 12 3.65 10.55 -13.53
C ASP A 12 2.97 9.23 -13.16
N VAL A 13 1.85 8.93 -13.82
CA VAL A 13 1.01 7.76 -13.53
C VAL A 13 1.73 6.49 -13.93
N ASP A 14 2.51 6.51 -15.03
CA ASP A 14 3.27 5.33 -15.46
C ASP A 14 4.42 5.06 -14.48
N GLU A 15 5.10 6.11 -13.99
CA GLU A 15 6.12 5.96 -12.94
C GLU A 15 5.52 5.45 -11.62
N ALA A 16 4.33 5.92 -11.23
CA ALA A 16 3.64 5.41 -10.04
C ALA A 16 3.26 3.93 -10.19
N ARG A 17 2.75 3.53 -11.36
CA ARG A 17 2.45 2.13 -11.68
C ARG A 17 3.70 1.26 -11.60
N GLU A 18 4.82 1.71 -12.18
CA GLU A 18 6.09 1.00 -12.12
C GLU A 18 6.60 0.86 -10.67
N ALA A 19 6.49 1.90 -9.85
CA ALA A 19 6.90 1.86 -8.45
C ALA A 19 6.09 0.83 -7.64
N VAL A 20 4.76 0.83 -7.80
CA VAL A 20 3.88 -0.14 -7.12
C VAL A 20 4.14 -1.56 -7.60
N ASN A 21 4.30 -1.75 -8.91
CA ASN A 21 4.63 -3.05 -9.49
C ASN A 21 6.00 -3.56 -9.00
N ALA A 22 6.99 -2.67 -8.86
CA ALA A 22 8.31 -3.03 -8.32
C ALA A 22 8.25 -3.43 -6.84
N GLU A 23 7.45 -2.74 -6.02
CA GLU A 23 7.33 -3.03 -4.59
C GLU A 23 6.57 -4.34 -4.33
N TYR A 24 5.46 -4.56 -5.03
CA TYR A 24 4.58 -5.72 -4.81
C TYR A 24 4.74 -6.82 -5.86
N ALA A 25 5.81 -6.79 -6.66
CA ALA A 25 6.08 -7.77 -7.72
C ALA A 25 4.91 -8.01 -8.70
N GLY A 26 4.04 -7.01 -8.87
CA GLY A 26 2.86 -7.08 -9.73
C GLY A 26 1.63 -7.74 -9.09
N ASP A 27 1.66 -8.03 -7.79
CA ASP A 27 0.51 -8.59 -7.07
C ASP A 27 -0.62 -7.56 -6.89
N ILE A 28 -0.30 -6.27 -6.98
CA ILE A 28 -1.25 -5.16 -6.87
C ILE A 28 -1.40 -4.47 -8.23
N ASP A 29 -2.62 -4.41 -8.74
CA ASP A 29 -2.97 -3.61 -9.91
C ASP A 29 -3.24 -2.16 -9.50
N TYR A 30 -2.26 -1.30 -9.74
CA TYR A 30 -2.35 0.12 -9.41
C TYR A 30 -3.51 0.83 -10.11
N ASP A 31 -3.84 0.48 -11.36
CA ASP A 31 -4.90 1.15 -12.09
C ASP A 31 -6.28 0.75 -11.56
N GLU A 32 -6.44 -0.50 -11.12
CA GLU A 32 -7.68 -1.00 -10.51
C GLU A 32 -7.90 -0.41 -9.11
N GLU A 33 -6.85 -0.34 -8.29
CA GLU A 33 -6.98 0.05 -6.88
C GLU A 33 -6.90 1.57 -6.64
N MET A 34 -6.16 2.31 -7.48
CA MET A 34 -5.89 3.74 -7.26
C MET A 34 -6.42 4.64 -8.37
N GLU A 35 -6.86 4.09 -9.51
CA GLU A 35 -7.38 4.83 -10.67
C GLU A 35 -6.47 5.99 -11.15
N GLY A 36 -5.17 5.91 -10.87
CA GLY A 36 -4.21 6.98 -11.19
C GLY A 36 -4.36 8.27 -10.36
N GLU A 37 -5.06 8.24 -9.23
CA GLU A 37 -5.35 9.42 -8.41
C GLU A 37 -4.23 9.77 -7.41
N VAL A 38 -3.38 8.81 -7.08
CA VAL A 38 -2.43 8.89 -5.96
C VAL A 38 -1.03 8.50 -6.43
N CYS A 39 0.01 9.25 -6.05
CA CYS A 39 1.38 8.91 -6.46
C CYS A 39 1.86 7.59 -5.85
N GLY A 40 2.90 6.98 -6.47
CA GLY A 40 3.46 5.69 -6.07
C GLY A 40 3.70 5.54 -4.57
N ASP A 41 4.35 6.52 -3.94
CA ASP A 41 4.67 6.50 -2.51
C ASP A 41 3.41 6.46 -1.62
N CYS A 42 2.41 7.28 -1.94
CA CYS A 42 1.16 7.34 -1.19
C CYS A 42 0.33 6.07 -1.42
N SER A 43 0.33 5.53 -2.64
CA SER A 43 -0.33 4.25 -2.91
C SER A 43 0.33 3.08 -2.16
N ILE A 44 1.67 2.99 -2.16
CA ILE A 44 2.42 1.97 -1.41
C ILE A 44 2.11 2.08 0.09
N SER A 45 2.19 3.30 0.64
CA SER A 45 1.89 3.52 2.06
C SER A 45 0.48 3.07 2.44
N ARG A 46 -0.49 3.20 1.54
CA ARG A 46 -1.87 2.78 1.77
C ARG A 46 -2.02 1.26 1.71
N PHE A 47 -1.43 0.62 0.69
CA PHE A 47 -1.43 -0.84 0.59
C PHE A 47 -0.74 -1.50 1.78
N ASP A 48 0.40 -0.97 2.22
CA ASP A 48 1.09 -1.45 3.43
C ASP A 48 0.18 -1.36 4.66
N SER A 49 -0.52 -0.24 4.83
CA SER A 49 -1.47 -0.07 5.94
C SER A 49 -2.59 -1.12 5.89
N ASP A 50 -3.16 -1.38 4.72
CA ASP A 50 -4.25 -2.34 4.55
C ASP A 50 -3.77 -3.80 4.77
N ILE A 51 -2.58 -4.14 4.28
CA ILE A 51 -1.94 -5.44 4.50
C ILE A 51 -1.69 -5.67 6.00
N ASN A 52 -1.15 -4.68 6.70
CA ASN A 52 -0.88 -4.77 8.14
C ASN A 52 -2.18 -4.89 8.95
N LEU A 53 -3.23 -4.16 8.57
CA LEU A 53 -4.55 -4.32 9.18
C LEU A 53 -5.10 -5.74 8.98
N GLY A 54 -4.94 -6.31 7.78
CA GLY A 54 -5.31 -7.69 7.48
C GLY A 54 -4.61 -8.70 8.40
N ARG A 55 -3.29 -8.57 8.55
CA ARG A 55 -2.49 -9.41 9.47
C ARG A 55 -2.93 -9.24 10.93
N ALA A 56 -3.19 -8.00 11.36
CA ALA A 56 -3.70 -7.72 12.70
C ALA A 56 -5.00 -8.48 13.01
N ILE A 57 -5.93 -8.51 12.04
CA ILE A 57 -7.19 -9.24 12.17
C ILE A 57 -6.94 -10.76 12.23
N GLN A 58 -6.03 -11.28 11.43
CA GLN A 58 -5.67 -12.71 11.45
C GLN A 58 -5.06 -13.12 12.80
N MET A 59 -4.19 -12.30 13.38
CA MET A 59 -3.64 -12.52 14.73
C MET A 59 -4.74 -12.51 15.80
N MET A 60 -5.70 -11.59 15.73
CA MET A 60 -6.83 -11.52 16.67
C MET A 60 -7.77 -12.72 16.56
N ASN A 61 -7.95 -13.27 15.35
CA ASN A 61 -8.76 -14.45 15.11
C ASN A 61 -8.03 -15.77 15.45
N GLY A 62 -6.70 -15.72 15.64
CA GLY A 62 -5.85 -16.90 15.83
C GLY A 62 -5.53 -17.66 14.54
N ASP A 63 -5.73 -17.04 13.38
CA ASP A 63 -5.33 -17.57 12.07
C ASP A 63 -3.84 -17.35 11.80
N GLU A 64 -3.24 -16.34 12.44
CA GLU A 64 -1.81 -16.06 12.47
C GLU A 64 -1.33 -16.02 13.93
N ASP A 65 -0.11 -16.49 14.19
CA ASP A 65 0.49 -16.38 15.53
C ASP A 65 0.76 -14.90 15.86
N TYR A 66 0.60 -14.53 17.14
CA TYR A 66 0.90 -13.17 17.60
C TYR A 66 2.37 -12.82 17.38
N ASP A 67 2.61 -11.77 16.60
CA ASP A 67 3.93 -11.24 16.25
C ASP A 67 4.11 -9.87 16.93
N GLU A 68 4.86 -9.84 18.04
CA GLU A 68 5.12 -8.63 18.84
C GLU A 68 5.87 -7.56 18.04
N ASP A 69 6.87 -7.97 17.23
CA ASP A 69 7.67 -7.05 16.41
C ASP A 69 6.81 -6.38 15.32
N HIS A 70 5.87 -7.12 14.73
CA HIS A 70 4.92 -6.58 13.77
C HIS A 70 3.99 -5.56 14.43
N VAL A 71 3.45 -5.89 15.61
CA VAL A 71 2.55 -5.01 16.35
C VAL A 71 3.26 -3.71 16.70
N GLU A 72 4.44 -3.75 17.33
CA GLU A 72 5.16 -2.54 17.72
C GLU A 72 5.53 -1.63 16.54
N LYS A 73 5.74 -2.23 15.36
CA LYS A 73 6.18 -1.50 14.17
C LYS A 73 5.03 -0.92 13.35
N TYR A 74 3.86 -1.55 13.34
CA TYR A 74 2.79 -1.25 12.38
C TYR A 74 1.39 -1.02 13.00
N LEU A 75 1.18 -1.28 14.30
CA LEU A 75 -0.14 -1.17 14.98
C LEU A 75 -0.07 -0.31 16.25
#